data_AF-A0AAV3IXX2-F1
#
_entry.id   AF-A0AAV3IXX2-F1
#
_cell.length_a   1.000
_cell.length_b   1.000
_cell.length_c   1.000
_cell.angle_alpha   90.00
_cell.angle_beta   90.00
_cell.angle_gamma   90.00
#
_symmetry.space_group_name_H-M   'P 1'
#
loop_
_entity.id
_entity.type
_entity.pdbx_description
1 polymer ?
#
loop_
_entity_poly.entity_id
_entity_poly.type
_entity_poly.pdbx_seq_one_letter_code
_entity_poly.pdbx_strand_id
1 'polypeptide(L)'
;MGSETKEPKETIVERVGIREPKLKEQLELVSEYTETAIDRIKLYAGLAEFPEAFNSIAVDVVLAMYRRKYHEGITSEGVDVMSVTFVNGLLSEYDREFSNYKKTLDQEDDSQNGKLVFM
;
A
#
# COMPACT_ATOMS: atom_id res chain seq x y z
N MET A 1 27.95 -6.17 -5.32
CA MET A 1 26.55 -6.63 -5.41
C MET A 1 25.70 -5.39 -5.50
N GLY A 2 25.22 -5.05 -6.70
CA GLY A 2 24.22 -3.98 -6.83
C GLY A 2 22.95 -4.47 -6.16
N SER A 3 22.51 -3.80 -5.11
CA SER A 3 21.16 -4.00 -4.57
C SER A 3 20.20 -3.44 -5.61
N GLU A 4 19.76 -4.28 -6.56
CA GLU A 4 18.62 -3.96 -7.42
C GLU A 4 17.46 -3.62 -6.49
N THR A 5 17.10 -2.34 -6.46
CA THR A 5 15.96 -1.87 -5.68
C THR A 5 14.73 -2.37 -6.43
N LYS A 6 14.14 -3.47 -5.94
CA LYS A 6 12.92 -4.04 -6.52
C LYS A 6 11.82 -2.99 -6.52
N GLU A 7 10.96 -3.01 -7.53
CA GLU A 7 9.83 -2.09 -7.54
C GLU A 7 8.93 -2.33 -6.30
N PRO A 8 8.28 -1.28 -5.75
CA PRO A 8 7.41 -1.42 -4.59
C PRO A 8 6.37 -2.54 -4.78
N LYS A 9 5.79 -2.60 -5.98
CA LYS A 9 4.81 -3.62 -6.37
C LYS A 9 5.36 -5.04 -6.26
N GLU A 10 6.54 -5.31 -6.82
CA GLU A 10 7.17 -6.63 -6.77
C GLU A 10 7.46 -7.06 -5.33
N THR A 11 7.94 -6.12 -4.52
CA THR A 11 8.22 -6.35 -3.10
C THR A 11 6.94 -6.71 -2.32
N ILE A 12 5.83 -6.02 -2.60
CA ILE A 12 4.55 -6.29 -1.95
C ILE A 12 4.01 -7.67 -2.36
N VAL A 13 4.01 -7.99 -3.66
CA VAL A 13 3.54 -9.28 -4.18
C VAL A 13 4.30 -10.46 -3.55
N GLU A 14 5.64 -10.36 -3.47
CA GLU A 14 6.49 -11.38 -2.85
C GLU A 14 6.13 -11.59 -1.37
N ARG A 15 5.98 -10.49 -0.61
CA ARG A 15 5.63 -10.52 0.81
C ARG A 15 4.22 -11.07 1.07
N VAL A 16 3.26 -10.76 0.20
CA VAL A 16 1.90 -11.34 0.25
C VAL A 16 1.98 -12.85 0.07
N GLY A 17 2.71 -13.32 -0.95
CA GLY A 17 2.87 -14.76 -1.22
C GLY A 17 3.56 -15.52 -0.08
N ILE A 18 4.46 -14.88 0.68
CA ILE A 18 5.06 -15.46 1.89
C ILE A 18 4.01 -15.66 2.99
N ARG A 19 3.11 -14.68 3.19
CA ARG A 19 2.11 -14.69 4.28
C ARG A 19 0.87 -15.53 3.96
N GLU A 20 0.49 -15.62 2.69
CA GLU A 20 -0.61 -16.46 2.22
C GLU A 20 -0.13 -17.29 1.01
N PRO A 21 0.40 -18.51 1.23
CA PRO A 21 0.94 -19.33 0.17
C PRO A 21 -0.05 -19.66 -0.95
N LYS A 22 -1.36 -19.71 -0.66
CA LYS A 22 -2.40 -19.93 -1.69
C LYS A 22 -2.44 -18.84 -2.76
N LEU A 23 -2.03 -17.63 -2.39
CA LEU A 23 -1.98 -16.50 -3.31
C LEU A 23 -0.80 -16.59 -4.29
N LYS A 24 0.21 -17.44 -4.04
CA LYS A 24 1.29 -17.68 -5.00
C LYS A 24 0.81 -18.30 -6.31
N GLU A 25 -0.32 -19.01 -6.28
CA GLU A 25 -0.96 -19.61 -7.46
C GLU A 25 -1.90 -18.62 -8.17
N GLN A 26 -2.16 -17.44 -7.58
CA GLN A 26 -3.12 -16.45 -8.06
C GLN A 26 -2.42 -15.10 -8.35
N LEU A 27 -1.26 -15.13 -9.00
CA LEU A 27 -0.41 -13.94 -9.19
C LEU A 27 -1.12 -12.76 -9.85
N GLU A 28 -1.99 -13.00 -10.84
CA GLU A 28 -2.77 -11.94 -11.49
C GLU A 28 -3.69 -11.22 -10.50
N LEU A 29 -4.40 -11.98 -9.66
CA LEU A 29 -5.29 -11.42 -8.63
C LEU A 29 -4.50 -10.64 -7.58
N VAL A 30 -3.36 -11.18 -7.14
CA VAL A 30 -2.49 -10.51 -6.16
C VAL A 30 -1.93 -9.21 -6.73
N SER A 31 -1.55 -9.21 -8.02
CA SER A 31 -1.04 -8.04 -8.71
C SER A 31 -2.09 -6.93 -8.79
N GLU A 32 -3.34 -7.28 -9.14
CA GLU A 32 -4.47 -6.34 -9.19
C GLU A 32 -4.81 -5.77 -7.82
N TYR A 33 -4.84 -6.61 -6.78
CA TYR A 33 -5.04 -6.16 -5.40
C TYR A 33 -3.91 -5.28 -4.90
N THR A 34 -2.67 -5.58 -5.29
CA THR A 34 -1.51 -4.77 -4.93
C THR A 34 -1.60 -3.38 -5.57
N GLU A 35 -1.96 -3.31 -6.85
CA GLU A 35 -2.17 -2.03 -7.56
C GLU A 35 -3.27 -1.22 -6.86
N THR A 36 -4.40 -1.87 -6.57
CA THR A 36 -5.51 -1.25 -5.85
C THR A 36 -5.07 -0.72 -4.48
N ALA A 37 -4.30 -1.50 -3.70
CA ALA A 37 -3.80 -1.06 -2.40
C ALA A 37 -2.88 0.16 -2.52
N ILE A 38 -1.94 0.14 -3.47
CA ILE A 38 -1.01 1.23 -3.74
C ILE A 38 -1.76 2.51 -4.09
N ASP A 39 -2.72 2.44 -5.02
CA ASP A 39 -3.51 3.59 -5.45
C ASP A 39 -4.34 4.16 -4.31
N ARG A 40 -4.99 3.32 -3.51
CA ARG A 40 -5.80 3.76 -2.38
C ARG A 40 -4.94 4.40 -1.30
N ILE A 41 -3.77 3.84 -1.00
CA ILE A 41 -2.82 4.43 -0.04
C ILE A 41 -2.32 5.79 -0.53
N LYS A 42 -1.92 5.91 -1.81
CA LYS A 42 -1.49 7.20 -2.39
C LYS A 42 -2.60 8.24 -2.27
N LEU A 43 -3.82 7.90 -2.67
CA LEU A 43 -4.97 8.80 -2.60
C LEU A 43 -5.31 9.19 -1.16
N TYR A 44 -5.26 8.23 -0.23
CA TYR A 44 -5.58 8.45 1.19
C TYR A 44 -4.54 9.32 1.89
N ALA A 45 -3.26 9.05 1.67
CA ALA A 45 -2.16 9.81 2.26
C ALA A 45 -1.88 11.14 1.53
N GLY A 46 -2.46 11.33 0.34
CA GLY A 46 -2.23 12.51 -0.50
C GLY A 46 -0.83 12.55 -1.13
N LEU A 47 -0.32 11.39 -1.57
CA LEU A 47 1.01 11.22 -2.12
C LEU A 47 0.99 11.07 -3.65
N ALA A 48 1.97 11.67 -4.33
CA ALA A 48 2.17 11.51 -5.77
C ALA A 48 2.86 10.17 -6.09
N GLU A 49 3.87 9.81 -5.30
CA GLU A 49 4.62 8.55 -5.43
C GLU A 49 4.35 7.64 -4.24
N PHE A 50 4.49 6.32 -4.44
CA PHE A 50 4.30 5.35 -3.37
C PHE A 50 5.61 5.13 -2.60
N PRO A 51 5.69 5.48 -1.31
CA PRO A 51 6.91 5.34 -0.54
C PRO A 51 7.10 3.90 -0.06
N GLU A 52 8.35 3.42 -0.10
CA GLU A 52 8.70 2.06 0.34
C GLU A 52 8.30 1.80 1.81
N ALA A 53 8.29 2.85 2.64
CA ALA A 53 7.83 2.79 4.03
C ALA A 53 6.42 2.21 4.18
N PHE A 54 5.56 2.35 3.15
CA PHE A 54 4.19 1.85 3.17
C PHE A 54 4.03 0.44 2.59
N ASN A 55 5.12 -0.21 2.16
CA ASN A 55 5.08 -1.60 1.66
C ASN A 55 4.39 -2.55 2.65
N SER A 56 4.65 -2.41 3.95
CA SER A 56 4.03 -3.27 4.97
C SER A 56 2.52 -3.04 5.09
N ILE A 57 2.07 -1.79 4.99
CA ILE A 57 0.65 -1.41 5.02
C ILE A 57 -0.04 -1.98 3.77
N ALA A 58 0.57 -1.84 2.60
CA ALA A 58 0.02 -2.39 1.36
C ALA A 58 -0.14 -3.92 1.41
N VAL A 59 0.84 -4.64 1.99
CA VAL A 59 0.72 -6.11 2.19
C VAL A 59 -0.47 -6.44 3.08
N ASP A 60 -0.68 -5.71 4.19
CA ASP A 60 -1.80 -5.95 5.10
C ASP A 60 -3.15 -5.69 4.40
N VAL A 61 -3.23 -4.61 3.62
CA VAL A 61 -4.42 -4.23 2.84
C VAL A 61 -4.75 -5.31 1.79
N VAL A 62 -3.76 -5.83 1.06
CA VAL A 62 -3.96 -6.91 0.09
C VAL A 62 -4.49 -8.19 0.76
N LEU A 63 -3.91 -8.57 1.90
CA LEU A 63 -4.37 -9.74 2.66
C LEU A 63 -5.79 -9.55 3.19
N ALA A 64 -6.14 -8.34 3.64
CA ALA A 64 -7.49 -8.02 4.09
C ALA A 64 -8.51 -8.08 2.95
N MET A 65 -8.18 -7.54 1.77
CA MET A 65 -9.01 -7.63 0.55
C MET A 65 -9.23 -9.08 0.14
N TYR A 66 -8.16 -9.90 0.15
CA TYR A 66 -8.29 -11.32 -0.13
C TYR A 66 -9.18 -12.03 0.90
N ARG A 67 -8.91 -11.87 2.20
CA ARG A 67 -9.68 -12.53 3.26
C ARG A 67 -11.16 -12.16 3.20
N ARG A 68 -11.49 -10.90 2.94
CA ARG A 68 -12.87 -10.44 2.85
C ARG A 68 -13.65 -11.18 1.75
N LYS A 69 -13.05 -11.31 0.56
CA LYS A 69 -13.65 -12.03 -0.57
C LYS A 69 -14.00 -13.49 -0.24
N TYR A 70 -13.13 -14.17 0.50
CA TYR A 70 -13.27 -15.62 0.75
C TYR A 70 -13.98 -15.97 2.07
N HIS A 71 -13.97 -15.08 3.08
CA HIS A 71 -14.60 -15.33 4.38
C HIS A 71 -16.02 -14.78 4.51
N GLU A 72 -16.41 -13.74 3.76
CA GLU A 72 -17.78 -13.20 3.81
C GLU A 72 -18.78 -14.00 2.95
N GLY A 73 -18.37 -15.11 2.33
CA GLY A 73 -19.30 -15.96 1.57
C GLY A 73 -19.92 -15.26 0.36
N ILE A 74 -19.23 -14.25 -0.19
CA ILE A 74 -19.67 -13.54 -1.40
C ILE A 74 -19.56 -14.54 -2.55
N THR A 75 -20.71 -15.10 -2.88
CA THR A 75 -20.89 -16.16 -3.85
C THR A 75 -20.45 -15.62 -5.23
N SER A 76 -19.65 -16.42 -5.94
CA SER A 76 -18.85 -16.08 -7.12
C SER A 76 -19.58 -15.57 -8.37
N GLU A 77 -20.66 -14.80 -8.28
CA GLU A 77 -21.47 -14.38 -9.44
C GLU A 77 -21.40 -12.89 -9.79
N GLY A 78 -20.62 -12.09 -9.05
CA GLY A 78 -20.35 -10.70 -9.42
C GLY A 78 -18.87 -10.41 -9.28
N VAL A 79 -18.28 -9.71 -10.25
CA VAL A 79 -17.04 -8.96 -10.05
C VAL A 79 -17.36 -7.91 -8.98
N ASP A 80 -17.32 -8.31 -7.72
CA ASP A 80 -17.75 -7.45 -6.63
C ASP A 80 -16.70 -6.36 -6.47
N VAL A 81 -17.11 -5.14 -6.81
CA VAL A 81 -16.28 -3.95 -6.69
C VAL A 81 -15.92 -3.82 -5.22
N MET A 82 -14.65 -4.06 -4.87
CA MET A 82 -14.17 -3.88 -3.50
C MET A 82 -14.62 -2.51 -3.00
N SER A 83 -15.47 -2.51 -1.97
CA SER A 83 -16.08 -1.27 -1.48
C SER A 83 -14.98 -0.33 -1.01
N VAL A 84 -14.95 0.88 -1.58
CA VAL A 84 -14.02 1.95 -1.19
C VAL A 84 -14.14 2.24 0.32
N THR A 85 -15.34 2.08 0.89
CA THR A 85 -15.59 2.24 2.32
C THR A 85 -14.83 1.23 3.16
N PHE A 86 -14.69 -0.02 2.70
CA PHE A 86 -13.91 -1.03 3.42
C PHE A 86 -12.42 -0.68 3.45
N VAL A 87 -11.85 -0.37 2.28
CA VAL A 87 -10.42 -0.05 2.18
C VAL A 87 -10.10 1.21 2.97
N ASN A 88 -10.93 2.26 2.87
CA ASN A 88 -10.72 3.48 3.66
C ASN A 88 -10.85 3.23 5.17
N GLY A 89 -11.80 2.39 5.59
CA GLY A 89 -11.93 1.99 6.99
C GLY A 89 -10.66 1.29 7.50
N LEU A 90 -10.11 0.38 6.70
CA LEU A 90 -8.85 -0.29 7.03
C LEU A 90 -7.67 0.68 7.06
N LEU A 91 -7.58 1.60 6.10
CA LEU A 91 -6.51 2.60 6.05
C LEU A 91 -6.56 3.57 7.24
N SER A 92 -7.74 3.86 7.78
CA SER A 92 -7.87 4.73 8.96
C SER A 92 -7.19 4.16 10.22
N GLU A 93 -6.98 2.83 10.29
CA GLU A 93 -6.21 2.20 11.37
C GLU A 93 -4.73 2.64 11.36
N TYR A 94 -4.23 3.11 10.21
CA TYR A 94 -2.86 3.56 9.99
C TYR A 94 -2.72 5.09 9.92
N ASP A 95 -3.75 5.84 10.34
CA ASP A 95 -3.76 7.32 10.29
C ASP A 95 -2.56 7.96 11.00
N ARG A 96 -2.09 7.33 12.07
CA ARG A 96 -0.93 7.80 12.84
C ARG A 96 0.34 7.70 12.00
N GLU A 97 0.56 6.57 11.33
CA GLU A 97 1.69 6.28 10.47
C GLU A 97 1.71 7.26 9.28
N PHE A 98 0.57 7.44 8.61
CA PHE A 98 0.43 8.40 7.52
C PHE A 98 0.73 9.83 7.97
N SER A 99 0.19 10.24 9.12
CA SER A 99 0.42 11.57 9.68
C SER A 99 1.88 11.80 10.06
N ASN A 100 2.56 10.79 10.62
CA ASN A 100 3.97 10.90 10.97
C ASN A 100 4.85 10.98 9.74
N TYR A 101 4.56 10.18 8.71
CA TYR A 101 5.30 10.23 7.45
C TYR A 101 5.15 11.58 6.74
N LYS A 102 3.95 12.17 6.75
CA LYS A 102 3.75 13.51 6.21
C LYS A 102 4.57 14.57 6.95
N LYS A 103 4.62 14.51 8.29
CA LYS A 103 5.45 15.42 9.09
C LYS A 103 6.94 15.30 8.78
N THR A 104 7.43 14.10 8.47
CA THR A 104 8.85 13.94 8.09
C THR A 104 9.14 14.60 6.75
N LEU A 105 8.22 14.51 5.78
CA LEU A 105 8.35 15.21 4.50
C LEU A 105 8.36 16.74 4.69
N ASP A 106 7.41 17.28 5.47
CA ASP A 106 7.32 18.72 5.73
C ASP A 106 8.60 19.27 6.41
N GLN A 107 9.19 18.49 7.33
CA GLN A 107 10.45 18.86 8.01
C GLN A 107 11.66 18.85 7.08
N GLU A 108 11.71 17.91 6.12
CA GLU A 108 12.77 17.84 5.13
C GLU A 108 12.73 19.03 4.16
N ASP A 109 11.53 19.42 3.71
CA ASP A 109 11.33 20.59 2.83
C ASP A 109 11.73 21.91 3.52
N ASP A 110 11.34 22.12 4.79
CA ASP A 110 11.72 23.31 5.55
C ASP A 110 13.25 23.38 5.77
N SER A 111 13.89 22.23 6.02
CA SER A 111 15.35 22.17 6.19
C SER A 111 16.11 22.46 4.89
N GLN A 112 15.54 22.14 3.72
CA GLN A 112 16.15 22.44 2.42
C GLN A 112 16.01 23.94 2.08
N ASN A 113 14.84 24.52 2.33
CA ASN A 113 14.56 25.93 2.06
C ASN A 113 15.34 26.89 2.99
N GLY A 114 15.64 26.47 4.22
CA GLY A 114 16.47 27.25 5.16
C GLY A 114 17.96 27.30 4.82
N LYS A 115 18.43 26.55 3.81
CA LYS A 115 19.86 26.39 3.49
C LYS A 115 20.33 27.24 2.29
N LEU A 116 19.53 28.19 1.83
CA LEU A 116 19.97 29.23 0.90
C LEU A 116 20.84 30.26 1.63
N VAL A 117 22.09 29.86 1.90
CA VAL A 117 23.15 30.75 2.38
C VAL A 117 23.58 31.62 1.20
N PHE A 118 23.23 32.90 1.28
CA PHE A 118 23.73 33.96 0.40
C PHE A 118 25.26 33.91 0.33
N MET A 119 25.79 33.73 -0.88
CA MET A 119 27.19 33.98 -1.23
C MET A 119 27.23 34.95 -2.40
#